data_AF-A0A849I305-F1
#
_entry.id   AF-A0A849I305-F1
#
_cell.length_a   1.000
_cell.length_b   1.000
_cell.length_c   1.000
_cell.angle_alpha   90.00
_cell.angle_beta   90.00
_cell.angle_gamma   90.00
#
_symmetry.space_group_name_H-M   'P 1'
#
loop_
_entity.id
_entity.type
_entity.pdbx_description
1 polymer ?
#
loop_
_entity_poly.entity_id
_entity_poly.type
_entity_poly.pdbx_seq_one_letter_code
_entity_poly.pdbx_strand_id
1 'polypeptide(L)'
;MQGPPTVSEDTAEGYYVFGNQRLWYRDPEQDISGISAFYQYGSNNSPALPINRYVGGGVTAFGLIHHRLDDSFGMGVSLSWLNQNTYVNPTELMYQAYYQAKIMTGIYLEPVLSYIPEPGASANLPAAWAGTLRLIVLF
;
A
#
# COMPACT_ATOMS: atom_id res chain seq x y z
N MET A 1 22.33 27.51 4.69
CA MET A 1 20.92 27.11 4.85
C MET A 1 20.86 26.17 6.04
N GLN A 2 20.19 26.57 7.12
CA GLN A 2 20.02 25.77 8.33
C GLN A 2 18.91 24.75 8.03
N GLY A 3 19.19 23.46 8.18
CA GLY A 3 18.18 22.42 7.98
C GLY A 3 17.00 22.61 8.93
N PRO A 4 15.82 22.03 8.64
CA PRO A 4 14.68 22.11 9.54
C PRO A 4 15.09 21.60 10.95
N PRO A 5 14.54 22.20 12.02
CA PRO A 5 14.87 21.80 13.38
C PRO A 5 14.60 20.29 13.55
N THR A 6 15.62 19.56 14.02
CA THR A 6 15.46 18.14 14.33
C THR A 6 14.57 18.00 15.55
N VAL A 7 13.30 17.64 15.33
CA VAL A 7 12.38 17.28 16.41
C VAL A 7 12.75 15.88 16.88
N SER A 8 13.10 15.74 18.16
CA SER A 8 13.46 14.47 18.81
C SER A 8 12.53 14.24 19.99
N GLU A 9 12.20 12.98 20.24
CA GLU A 9 11.46 12.54 21.43
C GLU A 9 12.13 11.30 22.02
N ASP A 10 11.95 11.08 23.31
CA ASP A 10 12.52 9.92 24.01
C ASP A 10 11.58 8.69 23.97
N THR A 11 10.29 8.91 23.68
CA THR A 11 9.26 7.85 23.63
C THR A 11 8.21 8.17 22.56
N ALA A 12 7.84 7.17 21.76
CA ALA A 12 6.75 7.24 20.79
C ALA A 12 5.73 6.13 21.07
N GLU A 13 4.44 6.46 21.11
CA GLU A 13 3.36 5.49 21.30
C GLU A 13 2.33 5.60 20.18
N GLY A 14 1.68 4.47 19.86
CA GLY A 14 0.68 4.42 18.82
C GLY A 14 -0.13 3.12 18.81
N TYR A 15 -1.16 3.13 17.97
CA TYR A 15 -2.05 2.00 17.74
C TYR A 15 -2.00 1.59 16.29
N TYR A 16 -2.15 0.30 16.05
CA TYR A 16 -2.23 -0.28 14.72
C TYR A 16 -3.31 -1.35 14.67
N VAL A 17 -4.14 -1.29 13.63
CA VAL A 17 -5.21 -2.25 13.37
C VAL A 17 -5.10 -2.72 11.93
N PHE A 18 -5.19 -4.04 11.76
CA PHE A 18 -5.20 -4.70 10.46
C PHE A 18 -6.34 -5.70 10.40
N GLY A 19 -7.02 -5.76 9.27
CA GLY A 19 -7.99 -6.81 8.97
C GLY A 19 -7.89 -7.26 7.53
N ASN A 20 -8.12 -8.55 7.31
CA ASN A 20 -8.21 -9.17 6.00
C ASN A 20 -9.35 -10.18 6.01
N GLN A 21 -10.20 -10.13 4.98
CA GLN A 21 -11.39 -10.95 4.87
C GLN A 21 -11.54 -11.44 3.44
N ARG A 22 -11.82 -12.73 3.29
CA ARG A 22 -12.30 -13.28 2.02
C ARG A 22 -13.75 -12.86 1.82
N LEU A 23 -14.03 -12.09 0.77
CA LEU A 23 -15.37 -11.58 0.45
C LEU A 23 -16.16 -12.53 -0.44
N TRP A 24 -15.48 -13.24 -1.33
CA TRP A 24 -16.11 -14.13 -2.29
C TRP A 24 -15.17 -15.25 -2.74
N TYR A 25 -15.71 -16.44 -2.96
CA TYR A 25 -15.02 -17.60 -3.53
C TYR A 25 -15.59 -17.89 -4.92
N ARG A 26 -14.72 -18.15 -5.90
CA ARG A 26 -15.16 -18.53 -7.25
C ARG A 26 -15.63 -19.98 -7.30
N ASP A 27 -14.84 -20.88 -6.72
CA ASP A 27 -15.14 -22.30 -6.60
C ASP A 27 -14.75 -22.79 -5.19
N PRO A 28 -15.67 -22.67 -4.20
CA PRO A 28 -15.36 -22.96 -2.80
C PRO A 28 -14.92 -24.40 -2.54
N GLU A 29 -15.27 -25.35 -3.41
CA GLU A 29 -15.00 -26.77 -3.22
C GLU A 29 -13.68 -27.21 -3.87
N GLN A 30 -13.19 -26.46 -4.86
CA GLN A 30 -12.00 -26.84 -5.64
C GLN A 30 -10.76 -26.01 -5.32
N ASP A 31 -10.90 -24.70 -5.08
CA ASP A 31 -9.74 -23.82 -4.91
C ASP A 31 -10.00 -22.61 -3.99
N ILE A 32 -8.91 -21.89 -3.71
CA ILE A 32 -8.96 -20.64 -2.95
C ILE A 32 -9.08 -19.42 -3.85
N SER A 33 -9.48 -19.57 -5.11
CA SER A 33 -9.68 -18.42 -6.01
C SER A 33 -10.91 -17.61 -5.59
N GLY A 34 -10.88 -16.31 -5.85
CA GLY A 34 -11.89 -15.40 -5.31
C GLY A 34 -11.37 -13.99 -5.06
N ILE A 35 -12.08 -13.25 -4.23
CA ILE A 35 -11.78 -11.85 -3.92
C ILE A 35 -11.63 -11.69 -2.41
N SER A 36 -10.46 -11.24 -1.97
CA SER A 36 -10.24 -10.77 -0.59
C SER A 36 -10.17 -9.26 -0.52
N ALA A 37 -10.52 -8.69 0.63
CA ALA A 37 -10.30 -7.30 0.95
C ALA A 37 -9.46 -7.18 2.23
N PHE A 38 -8.65 -6.14 2.29
CA PHE A 38 -7.91 -5.77 3.49
C PHE A 38 -8.11 -4.31 3.84
N TYR A 39 -7.90 -3.99 5.11
CA TYR A 39 -7.78 -2.62 5.60
C TYR A 39 -6.69 -2.53 6.67
N GLN A 40 -6.16 -1.33 6.82
CA GLN A 40 -5.09 -0.96 7.73
C GLN A 40 -5.39 0.42 8.30
N TYR A 41 -5.17 0.58 9.60
CA TYR A 41 -5.23 1.86 10.28
C TYR A 41 -4.07 1.96 11.27
N GLY A 42 -3.41 3.11 11.28
CA GLY A 42 -2.33 3.43 12.21
C GLY A 42 -2.50 4.84 12.75
N SER A 43 -2.18 5.05 14.03
CA SER A 43 -2.16 6.39 14.63
C SER A 43 -1.08 6.44 15.70
N ASN A 44 -0.37 7.55 15.77
CA ASN A 44 0.57 7.89 16.84
C ASN A 44 0.42 9.38 17.18
N ASN A 45 0.97 9.77 18.33
CA ASN A 45 0.97 11.16 18.80
C ASN A 45 2.38 11.76 18.85
N SER A 46 3.32 11.19 18.09
CA SER A 46 4.71 11.62 18.06
C SER A 46 4.87 12.90 17.24
N PRO A 47 5.53 13.95 17.77
CA PRO A 47 5.92 15.12 16.99
C PRO A 47 7.16 14.85 16.11
N ALA A 48 7.85 13.72 16.27
CA ALA A 48 9.06 13.35 15.54
C ALA A 48 8.81 12.39 14.36
N LEU A 49 7.74 11.57 14.41
CA LEU A 49 7.40 10.65 13.33
C LEU A 49 6.87 11.40 12.10
N PRO A 50 7.23 10.98 10.87
CA PRO A 50 6.84 11.67 9.64
C PRO A 50 5.34 11.60 9.33
N ILE A 51 4.66 10.55 9.82
CA ILE A 51 3.25 10.27 9.58
C ILE A 51 2.58 10.08 10.93
N ASN A 52 1.53 10.85 11.21
CA ASN A 52 0.81 10.81 12.48
C ASN A 52 -0.33 9.79 12.42
N ARG A 53 -1.01 9.70 11.28
CA ARG A 53 -2.11 8.76 11.06
C ARG A 53 -2.05 8.20 9.66
N TYR A 54 -2.59 7.01 9.51
CA TYR A 54 -2.64 6.30 8.24
C TYR A 54 -3.94 5.50 8.18
N VAL A 55 -4.60 5.53 7.03
CA VAL A 55 -5.64 4.57 6.68
C VAL A 55 -5.37 4.05 5.28
N GLY A 56 -5.51 2.75 5.10
CA GLY A 56 -5.36 2.15 3.79
C GLY A 56 -6.20 0.90 3.66
N GLY A 57 -6.47 0.50 2.43
CA GLY A 57 -7.22 -0.70 2.15
C GLY A 57 -7.21 -1.02 0.67
N GLY A 58 -7.69 -2.21 0.35
CA GLY A 58 -7.70 -2.68 -1.02
C GLY A 58 -8.36 -4.03 -1.18
N VAL A 59 -8.42 -4.46 -2.43
CA VAL A 59 -8.97 -5.74 -2.83
C VAL A 59 -7.93 -6.51 -3.63
N THR A 60 -7.98 -7.83 -3.54
CA THR A 60 -7.17 -8.73 -4.36
C THR A 60 -8.06 -9.83 -4.92
N ALA A 61 -8.03 -9.94 -6.25
CA ALA A 61 -8.57 -11.01 -7.04
C ALA A 61 -7.52 -12.11 -7.23
N PHE A 62 -7.83 -13.34 -6.87
CA PHE A 62 -6.99 -14.51 -7.03
C PHE A 62 -7.59 -15.43 -8.08
N GLY A 63 -6.80 -15.81 -9.10
CA GLY A 63 -7.17 -16.82 -10.09
C GLY A 63 -8.39 -16.49 -10.94
N LEU A 64 -8.68 -15.20 -11.19
CA LEU A 64 -9.88 -14.78 -11.95
C LEU A 64 -9.68 -14.76 -13.47
N ILE A 65 -8.44 -14.88 -13.96
CA ILE A 65 -8.14 -14.94 -15.39
C ILE A 65 -8.15 -16.40 -15.83
N HIS A 66 -8.98 -16.71 -16.84
CA HIS A 66 -9.02 -18.04 -17.45
C HIS A 66 -7.62 -18.45 -17.94
N HIS A 67 -7.22 -19.69 -17.63
CA HIS A 67 -5.88 -20.25 -17.87
C HIS A 67 -4.72 -19.68 -17.03
N ARG A 68 -4.98 -18.74 -16.10
CA ARG A 68 -3.97 -18.15 -15.21
C ARG A 68 -4.45 -18.20 -13.75
N LEU A 69 -4.85 -19.39 -13.30
CA LEU A 69 -5.46 -19.60 -11.98
C LEU A 69 -4.52 -19.30 -10.80
N ASP A 70 -3.21 -19.31 -11.04
CA ASP A 70 -2.18 -19.01 -10.03
C ASP A 70 -1.78 -17.52 -9.97
N ASP A 71 -2.40 -16.68 -10.82
CA ASP A 71 -2.11 -15.25 -10.85
C ASP A 71 -3.02 -14.50 -9.87
N SER A 72 -2.57 -13.30 -9.47
CA SER A 72 -3.40 -12.37 -8.71
C SER A 72 -3.35 -10.96 -9.28
N PHE A 73 -4.43 -10.23 -9.06
CA PHE A 73 -4.55 -8.81 -9.37
C PHE A 73 -5.06 -8.10 -8.12
N GLY A 74 -4.46 -6.97 -7.77
CA GLY A 74 -4.95 -6.19 -6.65
C GLY A 74 -4.90 -4.71 -6.90
N MET A 75 -5.76 -4.00 -6.19
CA MET A 75 -5.75 -2.54 -6.15
C MET A 75 -6.05 -2.06 -4.74
N GLY A 76 -5.49 -0.90 -4.39
CA GLY A 76 -5.64 -0.31 -3.07
C GLY A 76 -5.49 1.20 -3.09
N VAL A 77 -5.90 1.79 -1.97
CA VAL A 77 -5.80 3.21 -1.68
C VAL A 77 -5.24 3.38 -0.28
N SER A 78 -4.44 4.42 -0.09
CA SER A 78 -3.94 4.82 1.22
C SER A 78 -3.96 6.33 1.37
N LEU A 79 -4.33 6.78 2.56
CA LEU A 79 -4.31 8.18 2.98
C LEU A 79 -3.47 8.29 4.25
N SER A 80 -2.42 9.11 4.18
CA SER A 80 -1.54 9.43 5.29
C SER A 80 -1.79 10.86 5.74
N TRP A 81 -1.86 11.09 7.06
CA TRP A 81 -1.79 12.42 7.65
C TRP A 81 -0.35 12.68 8.08
N LEU A 82 0.27 13.66 7.44
CA LEU A 82 1.70 13.93 7.56
C LEU A 82 1.98 14.91 8.69
N ASN A 83 3.12 14.71 9.33
CA ASN A 83 3.57 15.60 10.38
C ASN A 83 4.02 16.95 9.79
N GLN A 84 3.37 18.03 10.24
CA GLN A 84 3.61 19.39 9.76
C GLN A 84 4.95 19.98 10.19
N ASN A 85 5.67 19.33 11.12
CA ASN A 85 7.05 19.67 11.41
C ASN A 85 8.01 19.25 10.28
N THR A 86 7.59 18.28 9.44
CA THR A 86 8.42 17.69 8.37
C THR A 86 7.89 18.01 6.98
N TYR A 87 6.57 18.04 6.80
CA TYR A 87 5.91 18.16 5.49
C TYR A 87 5.06 19.41 5.39
N VAL A 88 4.98 19.97 4.18
CA VAL A 88 4.16 21.16 3.89
C VAL A 88 2.69 20.79 3.73
N ASN A 89 2.41 19.64 3.12
CA ASN A 89 1.05 19.17 2.91
C ASN A 89 0.55 18.38 4.15
N PRO A 90 -0.72 18.56 4.55
CA PRO A 90 -1.29 17.86 5.70
C PRO A 90 -1.55 16.38 5.46
N THR A 91 -1.71 16.01 4.19
CA THR A 91 -2.08 14.66 3.80
C THR A 91 -1.39 14.24 2.51
N GLU A 92 -1.21 12.94 2.33
CA GLU A 92 -0.79 12.35 1.06
C GLU A 92 -1.69 11.14 0.75
N LEU A 93 -2.30 11.16 -0.43
CA LEU A 93 -3.15 10.11 -0.95
C LEU A 93 -2.38 9.33 -2.03
N MET A 94 -2.44 8.00 -1.97
CA MET A 94 -1.84 7.13 -2.97
C MET A 94 -2.84 6.06 -3.40
N TYR A 95 -2.89 5.83 -4.71
CA TYR A 95 -3.55 4.68 -5.32
C TYR A 95 -2.49 3.73 -5.84
N GLN A 96 -2.75 2.42 -5.77
CA GLN A 96 -1.86 1.42 -6.31
C GLN A 96 -2.64 0.28 -6.93
N ALA A 97 -2.15 -0.24 -8.04
CA ALA A 97 -2.61 -1.50 -8.63
C ALA A 97 -1.41 -2.38 -8.97
N TYR A 98 -1.58 -3.69 -8.86
CA TYR A 98 -0.56 -4.67 -9.22
C TYR A 98 -1.17 -5.87 -9.94
N TYR A 99 -0.34 -6.56 -10.70
CA TYR A 99 -0.64 -7.88 -11.26
C TYR A 99 0.52 -8.82 -10.98
N GLN A 100 0.31 -9.90 -10.23
CA GLN A 100 1.32 -10.92 -9.98
C GLN A 100 1.09 -12.10 -10.92
N ALA A 101 2.02 -12.28 -11.85
CA ALA A 101 2.04 -13.38 -12.81
C ALA A 101 2.93 -14.51 -12.30
N LYS A 102 2.39 -15.74 -12.17
CA LYS A 102 3.23 -16.94 -12.06
C LYS A 102 3.84 -17.21 -13.44
N ILE A 103 5.16 -17.12 -13.53
CA ILE A 103 5.89 -17.37 -14.78
C ILE A 103 6.18 -18.86 -14.91
N MET A 104 6.68 -19.45 -13.83
CA MET A 104 6.87 -20.88 -13.67
C MET A 104 6.85 -21.24 -12.17
N THR A 105 6.93 -22.52 -11.83
CA THR A 105 6.98 -22.96 -10.44
C THR A 105 8.11 -22.25 -9.69
N GLY A 106 7.76 -21.54 -8.61
CA GLY A 106 8.71 -20.80 -7.78
C GLY A 106 9.14 -19.44 -8.31
N ILE A 107 8.68 -18.99 -9.49
CA ILE A 107 9.04 -17.68 -10.07
C ILE A 107 7.79 -16.88 -10.41
N TYR A 108 7.68 -15.69 -9.82
CA TYR A 108 6.57 -14.76 -10.03
C TYR A 108 7.09 -13.37 -10.41
N LEU A 109 6.38 -12.70 -11.32
CA LEU A 109 6.66 -11.34 -11.75
C LEU A 109 5.47 -10.43 -11.43
N GLU A 110 5.72 -9.33 -10.73
CA GLU A 110 4.68 -8.40 -10.27
C GLU A 110 5.01 -6.97 -10.72
N PRO A 111 4.47 -6.50 -11.86
CA PRO A 111 4.35 -5.09 -12.15
C PRO A 111 3.37 -4.40 -11.20
N VAL A 112 3.75 -3.22 -10.75
CA VAL A 112 2.97 -2.34 -9.86
C VAL A 112 2.95 -0.94 -10.45
N LEU A 113 1.78 -0.32 -10.47
CA LEU A 113 1.60 1.09 -10.82
C LEU A 113 0.99 1.84 -9.64
N SER A 114 1.64 2.92 -9.25
CA SER A 114 1.18 3.82 -8.18
C SER A 114 0.95 5.23 -8.70
N TYR A 115 -0.07 5.89 -8.17
CA TYR A 115 -0.44 7.26 -8.48
C TYR A 115 -0.62 8.07 -7.20
N ILE A 116 0.07 9.21 -7.12
CA ILE A 116 0.05 10.15 -5.98
C ILE A 116 -0.37 11.51 -6.53
N PRO A 117 -1.64 11.93 -6.36
CA PRO A 117 -2.14 13.19 -6.91
C PRO A 117 -1.43 14.42 -6.33
N GLU A 118 -1.17 14.39 -5.01
CA GLU A 118 -0.61 15.51 -4.25
C GLU A 118 0.51 14.99 -3.34
N PRO A 119 1.78 15.00 -3.81
CA PRO A 119 2.91 14.53 -3.01
C PRO A 119 3.12 15.38 -1.74
N GLY A 120 3.34 14.72 -0.61
CA GLY A 120 3.47 15.32 0.72
C GLY A 120 4.64 16.29 0.89
N ALA A 121 5.71 16.09 0.10
CA ALA A 121 6.95 16.85 0.20
C ALA A 121 6.78 18.35 -0.12
N SER A 122 5.83 18.73 -0.99
CA SER A 122 5.57 20.14 -1.33
C SER A 122 4.24 20.33 -2.07
N ALA A 123 3.54 21.42 -1.77
CA ALA A 123 2.30 21.83 -2.46
C ALA A 123 2.47 22.15 -3.95
N ASN A 124 3.71 22.41 -4.41
CA ASN A 124 3.99 22.78 -5.80
C ASN A 124 4.45 21.60 -6.66
N LEU A 125 4.50 20.38 -6.10
CA LEU A 125 4.86 19.21 -6.87
C LEU A 125 3.66 18.75 -7.73
N PRO A 126 3.90 18.43 -9.01
CA PRO A 126 2.85 17.82 -9.82
C PRO A 126 2.54 16.41 -9.31
N ALA A 127 1.39 15.89 -9.72
CA ALA A 127 1.02 14.50 -9.48
C ALA A 127 2.11 13.54 -10.00
N ALA A 128 2.37 12.48 -9.22
CA ALA A 128 3.42 11.52 -9.51
C ALA A 128 2.84 10.17 -9.93
N TRP A 129 3.45 9.58 -10.95
CA TRP A 129 3.26 8.19 -11.34
C TRP A 129 4.54 7.42 -11.05
N ALA A 130 4.42 6.25 -10.42
CA ALA A 130 5.55 5.37 -10.15
C ALA A 130 5.24 3.97 -10.66
N GLY A 131 6.15 3.43 -11.48
CA GLY A 131 6.12 2.03 -11.92
C GLY A 131 7.19 1.24 -11.17
N THR A 132 6.81 0.12 -10.55
CA THR A 132 7.76 -0.81 -9.92
C THR A 132 7.58 -2.19 -10.53
N LEU A 133 8.67 -2.93 -10.63
CA LEU A 133 8.66 -4.34 -11.05
C LEU A 133 9.30 -5.18 -9.94
N ARG A 134 8.58 -6.17 -9.44
CA ARG A 134 9.07 -7.11 -8.42
C ARG A 134 9.19 -8.50 -9.01
N LEU A 135 10.35 -9.13 -8.79
CA LEU A 135 10.60 -10.54 -9.08
C LEU A 135 10.62 -11.31 -7.74
N ILE A 136 9.84 -12.37 -7.64
CA ILE A 136 9.79 -13.25 -6.46
C ILE A 136 10.29 -14.63 -6.86
N VAL A 137 11.29 -15.13 -6.15
CA VAL A 137 11.91 -16.44 -6.35
C VAL A 137 11.83 -17.24 -5.06
N LEU A 138 11.19 -18.42 -5.10
CA LEU A 138 11.09 -19.35 -3.98
C LEU A 138 12.14 -20.47 -4.15
N PHE A 139 12.87 -20.81 -3.08
CA PHE A 139 13.95 -21.79 -3.05
C PHE A 139 13.71 -22.90 -2.03
#